data_AF-A0A955VEE6-F1
#
_entry.id   AF-A0A955VEE6-F1
#
_cell.length_a   1.000
_cell.length_b   1.000
_cell.length_c   1.000
_cell.angle_alpha   90.00
_cell.angle_beta   90.00
_cell.angle_gamma   90.00
#
_symmetry.space_group_name_H-M   'P 1'
#
loop_
_entity.id
_entity.type
_entity.pdbx_description
1 polymer ?
#
loop_
_entity_poly.entity_id
_entity_poly.type
_entity_poly.pdbx_seq_one_letter_code
_entity_poly.pdbx_strand_id
1 'polypeptide(L)'
;MSKTPTPTRRIAVYGGDGRVPASLAGEDVRVYPSEKKSGRGSAARLAEAIKHGSLDVLYVLCRWVGHTAVAKLKKLCKKHGVRFEEVRGAGPREPKPE
;
A
#
# COMPACT_ATOMS: atom_id res chain seq x y z
N MET A 1 10.43 31.66 -9.71
CA MET A 1 11.01 30.55 -8.92
C MET A 1 9.90 29.57 -8.61
N SER A 2 9.74 28.49 -9.37
CA SER A 2 8.63 27.55 -9.16
C SER A 2 9.20 26.16 -8.93
N LYS A 3 8.94 25.67 -7.72
CA LYS A 3 9.48 24.47 -7.05
C LYS A 3 9.55 23.26 -7.98
N THR A 4 10.73 22.68 -8.11
CA THR A 4 10.96 21.35 -8.68
C THR A 4 10.05 20.35 -7.95
N PRO A 5 9.15 19.61 -8.62
CA PRO A 5 8.44 18.52 -7.97
C PRO A 5 9.49 17.49 -7.54
N THR A 6 9.59 17.32 -6.22
CA THR A 6 10.50 16.43 -5.51
C THR A 6 10.21 14.98 -5.96
N PRO A 7 11.20 14.07 -6.01
CA PRO A 7 10.98 12.72 -6.55
C PRO A 7 9.83 12.04 -5.82
N THR A 8 8.73 11.87 -6.55
CA THR A 8 7.53 11.17 -6.14
C THR A 8 7.91 9.74 -5.82
N ARG A 9 7.86 9.34 -4.54
CA ARG A 9 8.15 7.94 -4.20
C ARG A 9 7.08 7.07 -4.84
N ARG A 10 7.48 5.89 -5.34
CA ARG A 10 6.54 4.93 -5.94
C ARG A 10 5.97 4.08 -4.83
N ILE A 11 4.72 4.36 -4.47
CA ILE A 11 4.09 3.78 -3.29
C ILE A 11 3.00 2.80 -3.74
N ALA A 12 3.01 1.60 -3.16
CA ALA A 12 1.92 0.65 -3.30
C ALA A 12 1.10 0.59 -2.00
N VAL A 13 -0.23 0.59 -2.13
CA VAL A 13 -1.15 0.38 -1.00
C VAL A 13 -1.92 -0.91 -1.24
N TYR A 14 -1.83 -1.86 -0.31
CA TYR A 14 -2.50 -3.16 -0.39
C TYR A 14 -3.54 -3.34 0.71
N GLY A 15 -4.77 -3.68 0.32
CA GLY A 15 -5.84 -4.07 1.23
C GLY A 15 -6.99 -3.08 1.38
N GLY A 16 -7.97 -3.45 2.21
CA GLY A 16 -9.11 -2.62 2.58
C GLY A 16 -10.02 -2.21 1.41
N ASP A 17 -10.53 -0.98 1.52
CA ASP A 17 -11.52 -0.36 0.63
C ASP A 17 -10.90 0.34 -0.60
N GLY A 18 -9.58 0.23 -0.78
CA GLY A 18 -8.85 0.95 -1.83
C GLY A 18 -8.62 2.45 -1.53
N ARG A 19 -8.86 2.89 -0.30
CA ARG A 19 -8.60 4.28 0.11
C ARG A 19 -7.11 4.51 0.33
N VAL A 20 -6.62 5.60 -0.25
CA VAL A 20 -5.26 6.10 -0.04
C VAL A 20 -5.26 7.01 1.21
N PRO A 21 -4.34 6.82 2.17
CA PRO A 21 -4.14 7.76 3.26
C PRO A 21 -3.89 9.17 2.74
N ALA A 22 -4.52 10.19 3.32
CA ALA A 22 -4.31 11.59 2.92
C ALA A 22 -2.83 12.04 3.03
N SER A 23 -2.06 11.39 3.90
CA SER A 23 -0.62 11.58 4.05
C SER A 23 0.22 11.13 2.85
N LEU A 24 -0.39 10.43 1.88
CA LEU A 24 0.24 10.06 0.61
C LEU A 24 -0.24 10.92 -0.57
N ALA A 25 -0.96 12.01 -0.30
CA ALA A 25 -1.39 12.94 -1.34
C ALA A 25 -0.17 13.61 -1.99
N GLY A 26 -0.06 13.49 -3.32
CA GLY A 26 1.06 14.00 -4.11
C GLY A 26 2.16 12.98 -4.43
N GLU A 27 2.08 11.75 -3.90
CA GLU A 27 2.98 10.64 -4.24
C GLU A 27 2.45 9.81 -5.43
N ASP A 28 3.32 9.04 -6.10
CA ASP A 28 2.88 8.08 -7.15
C ASP A 28 2.31 6.83 -6.47
N VAL A 29 1.02 6.88 -6.12
CA VAL A 29 0.35 5.83 -5.36
C VAL A 29 -0.41 4.87 -6.27
N ARG A 30 -0.07 3.58 -6.21
CA ARG A 30 -0.82 2.48 -6.83
C ARG A 30 -1.58 1.66 -5.78
N VAL A 31 -2.89 1.55 -5.96
CA VAL A 31 -3.76 0.85 -5.02
C VAL A 31 -4.07 -0.56 -5.53
N TYR A 32 -3.87 -1.55 -4.65
CA TYR A 32 -4.15 -2.96 -4.86
C TYR A 32 -5.23 -3.41 -3.86
N PRO A 33 -6.51 -3.42 -4.25
CA PRO A 33 -7.60 -3.84 -3.37
C PRO A 33 -7.44 -5.31 -2.93
N SER A 34 -7.98 -5.66 -1.76
CA SER A 34 -7.92 -7.03 -1.26
C SER A 34 -8.73 -8.00 -2.12
N GLU A 35 -8.34 -9.27 -2.12
CA GLU A 35 -9.02 -10.32 -2.90
C GLU A 35 -10.51 -10.47 -2.55
N LYS A 36 -10.89 -10.11 -1.31
CA LYS A 36 -12.30 -10.12 -0.86
C LYS A 36 -13.15 -9.02 -1.52
N LYS A 37 -12.55 -7.96 -2.06
CA LYS A 37 -13.28 -6.79 -2.59
C LYS A 37 -13.22 -6.62 -4.11
N SER A 38 -12.16 -7.07 -4.79
CA SER A 38 -12.02 -6.89 -6.25
C SER A 38 -11.42 -8.10 -6.99
N GLY A 39 -11.50 -9.29 -6.39
CA GLY A 39 -11.16 -10.54 -7.07
C GLY A 39 -9.70 -11.00 -6.90
N ARG A 40 -9.45 -12.24 -7.35
CA ARG A 40 -8.13 -12.90 -7.28
C ARG A 40 -7.16 -12.23 -8.26
N GLY A 41 -6.01 -11.77 -7.76
CA GLY A 41 -4.92 -11.29 -8.62
C GLY A 41 -4.17 -10.05 -8.12
N SER A 42 -4.75 -9.24 -7.23
CA SER A 42 -4.08 -8.04 -6.69
C SER A 42 -2.77 -8.38 -5.98
N ALA A 43 -2.76 -9.46 -5.19
CA ALA A 43 -1.56 -9.92 -4.51
C ALA A 43 -0.48 -10.43 -5.49
N ALA A 44 -0.88 -11.05 -6.60
CA ALA A 44 0.04 -11.53 -7.63
C ALA A 44 0.65 -10.34 -8.39
N ARG A 45 -0.16 -9.38 -8.85
CA ARG A 45 0.33 -8.16 -9.52
C ARG A 45 1.24 -7.35 -8.62
N LEU A 46 0.90 -7.23 -7.35
CA LEU A 46 1.75 -6.56 -6.37
C LEU A 46 3.08 -7.31 -6.19
N ALA A 47 3.05 -8.63 -6.13
CA ALA A 47 4.28 -9.43 -6.04
C ALA A 47 5.18 -9.23 -7.28
N GLU A 48 4.60 -9.11 -8.48
CA GLU A 48 5.38 -8.78 -9.68
C GLU A 48 5.97 -7.36 -9.60
N ALA A 49 5.18 -6.37 -9.17
CA ALA A 49 5.67 -5.00 -9.02
C ALA A 49 6.84 -4.89 -8.03
N ILE A 50 6.83 -5.67 -6.93
CA ILE A 50 7.96 -5.77 -5.99
C ILE A 50 9.18 -6.39 -6.69
N LYS A 51 9.00 -7.49 -7.43
CA LYS A 51 10.10 -8.18 -8.12
C LYS A 51 10.77 -7.29 -9.18
N HIS A 52 9.98 -6.50 -9.90
CA HIS A 52 10.46 -5.57 -10.91
C HIS A 52 11.06 -4.28 -10.35
N GLY A 53 11.08 -4.09 -9.02
CA GLY A 53 11.59 -2.86 -8.41
C GLY A 53 10.78 -1.61 -8.77
N SER A 54 9.50 -1.79 -9.08
CA SER A 54 8.59 -0.72 -9.51
C SER A 54 7.97 0.07 -8.35
N LEU A 55 8.35 -0.23 -7.11
CA LEU A 55 7.85 0.43 -5.91
C LEU A 55 8.93 0.49 -4.83
N ASP A 56 8.94 1.60 -4.09
CA ASP A 56 9.89 1.89 -3.03
C ASP A 56 9.29 1.54 -1.65
N VAL A 57 7.97 1.70 -1.49
CA VAL A 57 7.24 1.46 -0.25
C VAL A 57 5.95 0.67 -0.52
N LEU A 58 5.68 -0.34 0.31
CA LEU A 58 4.41 -1.04 0.39
C LEU A 58 3.71 -0.77 1.73
N TYR A 59 2.56 -0.12 1.68
CA TYR A 59 1.64 0.01 2.81
C TYR A 59 0.59 -1.10 2.79
N VAL A 60 0.40 -1.80 3.91
CA VAL A 60 -0.63 -2.85 4.04
C VAL A 60 -1.70 -2.44 5.05
N LEU A 61 -2.95 -2.40 4.61
CA LEU A 61 -4.12 -2.16 5.46
C LEU A 61 -4.54 -3.46 6.16
N CYS A 62 -3.85 -3.82 7.25
CA CYS A 62 -3.97 -5.11 7.93
C CYS A 62 -5.37 -5.43 8.50
N ARG A 63 -6.26 -4.44 8.70
CA ARG A 63 -7.62 -4.68 9.24
C ARG A 63 -8.49 -5.57 8.34
N TRP A 64 -8.13 -5.70 7.05
CA TRP A 64 -8.98 -6.34 6.04
C TRP A 64 -8.29 -7.43 5.20
N VAL A 65 -7.03 -7.77 5.51
CA VAL A 65 -6.21 -8.66 4.68
C VAL A 65 -5.83 -9.92 5.46
N GLY A 66 -5.98 -11.09 4.84
CA GLY A 66 -5.59 -12.36 5.44
C GLY A 66 -4.10 -12.46 5.75
N HIS A 67 -3.77 -12.94 6.96
CA HIS A 67 -2.41 -13.04 7.50
C HIS A 67 -1.40 -13.69 6.54
N THR A 68 -1.81 -14.72 5.81
CA THR A 68 -0.92 -15.48 4.91
C THR A 68 -0.44 -14.68 3.70
N ALA A 69 -1.30 -13.83 3.12
CA ALA A 69 -0.92 -13.00 1.96
C ALA A 69 0.05 -11.89 2.39
N VAL A 70 -0.22 -11.26 3.54
CA VAL A 70 0.65 -10.24 4.14
C VAL A 70 2.03 -10.80 4.45
N ALA A 71 2.10 -11.99 5.05
CA ALA A 71 3.37 -12.65 5.35
C ALA A 71 4.21 -12.92 4.09
N LYS A 72 3.58 -13.35 2.99
CA LYS A 72 4.26 -13.54 1.70
C LYS A 72 4.80 -12.21 1.14
N LEU A 73 3.99 -11.16 1.15
CA LEU A 73 4.39 -9.83 0.67
C LEU A 73 5.53 -9.24 1.51
N LYS A 74 5.47 -9.38 2.84
CA LYS A 74 6.52 -8.94 3.77
C LYS A 74 7.87 -9.61 3.47
N LYS A 75 7.86 -10.92 3.23
CA LYS A 75 9.07 -11.67 2.80
C LYS A 75 9.60 -11.16 1.47
N LEU A 76 8.71 -10.91 0.50
CA LEU A 76 9.09 -10.39 -0.82
C LEU A 76 9.72 -9.00 -0.72
N CYS A 77 9.11 -8.10 0.05
CA CYS A 77 9.62 -6.74 0.24
C CYS A 77 11.03 -6.76 0.85
N LYS A 78 11.23 -7.56 1.91
CA LYS A 78 12.54 -7.74 2.53
C LYS A 78 13.59 -8.27 1.54
N LYS A 79 13.22 -9.19 0.65
CA LYS A 79 14.12 -9.75 -0.37
C LYS A 79 14.55 -8.71 -1.41
N HIS A 80 13.66 -7.78 -1.76
CA HIS A 80 13.88 -6.81 -2.84
C HIS A 80 14.21 -5.40 -2.34
N GLY A 81 14.48 -5.23 -1.04
CA GLY A 81 14.83 -3.92 -0.47
C GLY A 81 13.68 -2.90 -0.41
N VAL A 82 12.44 -3.38 -0.57
CA VAL A 82 11.24 -2.54 -0.49
C VAL A 82 10.89 -2.30 0.98
N ARG A 83 10.58 -1.05 1.33
CA ARG A 83 10.10 -0.72 2.68
C ARG A 83 8.67 -1.22 2.87
N PHE A 84 8.42 -1.94 3.96
CA PHE A 84 7.12 -2.53 4.27
C PHE A 84 6.52 -1.90 5.53
N GLU A 85 5.34 -1.30 5.42
CA GLU A 85 4.68 -0.58 6.50
C GLU A 85 3.26 -1.13 6.72
N GLU A 86 2.99 -1.61 7.94
CA GLU A 86 1.67 -2.11 8.32
C GLU A 86 0.84 -0.98 8.89
N VAL A 87 -0.19 -0.55 8.17
CA VAL A 87 -1.11 0.48 8.64
C VAL A 87 -2.29 -0.22 9.32
N ARG A 88 -2.25 -0.24 10.65
CA ARG A 88 -3.46 -0.54 11.44
C ARG A 88 -4.40 0.63 11.26
N GLY A 89 -5.59 0.36 10.72
CA GLY A 89 -6.48 1.37 10.17
C GLY A 89 -6.61 2.62 11.03
N ALA A 90 -5.96 3.71 10.61
CA ALA A 90 -6.60 5.00 10.62
C ALA A 90 -7.49 5.04 9.36
N GLY A 91 -8.71 4.50 9.47
CA GLY A 91 -9.79 5.27 8.87
C GLY A 91 -9.76 6.67 9.51
N PRO A 92 -10.28 7.74 8.88
CA PRO A 92 -10.51 8.95 9.64
C PRO A 92 -11.21 8.52 10.94
N ARG A 93 -10.58 8.80 12.09
CA ARG A 93 -11.39 9.02 13.28
C ARG A 93 -12.18 10.26 12.89
N GLU A 94 -13.37 10.05 12.36
CA GLU A 94 -14.40 11.07 12.41
C GLU A 94 -14.37 11.57 13.85
N PRO A 95 -14.10 12.87 14.10
CA PRO A 95 -14.28 13.39 15.44
C PRO A 95 -15.71 13.05 15.82
N LYS A 96 -15.92 12.33 16.93
CA LYS A 96 -17.26 12.18 17.49
C LYS A 96 -17.77 13.61 17.70
N PRO A 97 -18.91 14.02 17.12
CA PRO A 97 -19.56 15.23 17.59
C PRO A 97 -19.91 14.99 19.06
N GLU A 98 -19.52 15.97 19.89
CA GLU A 98 -19.87 16.05 21.31
C GLU A 98 -21.38 16.09 21.53
#